data_AF-A0A2U9IV06-F1
#
_entry.id   AF-A0A2U9IV06-F1
#
_cell.length_a   1.000
_cell.length_b   1.000
_cell.length_c   1.000
_cell.angle_alpha   90.00
_cell.angle_beta   90.00
_cell.angle_gamma   90.00
#
_symmetry.space_group_name_H-M   'P 1'
#
loop_
_entity.id
_entity.type
_entity.pdbx_description
1 polymer ?
#
loop_
_entity_poly.entity_id
_entity_poly.type
_entity_poly.pdbx_seq_one_letter_code
_entity_poly.pdbx_strand_id
1 'polypeptide(L)'
;METRKADRKGRIYLGEEFSGKKLYVIRAFGSLFVTEDEDKAKEIEKRKEEFLKNEIEELLKLLGEPSPEEVKEVVRRSRQRRL
;
A
#
# COMPACT_ATOMS: atom_id res chain seq x y z
N MET A 1 -8.56 2.36 31.92
CA MET A 1 -8.48 1.19 31.01
C MET A 1 -7.86 1.68 29.72
N GLU A 2 -6.73 1.13 29.29
CA GLU A 2 -6.24 1.36 27.93
C GLU A 2 -7.29 0.83 26.95
N THR A 3 -8.01 1.74 26.31
CA THR A 3 -9.00 1.39 25.29
C THR A 3 -8.24 0.73 24.15
N ARG A 4 -8.33 -0.60 24.03
CA ARG A 4 -7.80 -1.32 22.87
C ARG A 4 -8.50 -0.75 21.63
N LYS A 5 -7.73 -0.06 20.78
CA LYS A 5 -8.24 0.54 19.52
C LYS A 5 -8.86 -0.49 18.57
N ALA A 6 -8.54 -1.77 18.72
CA ALA A 6 -9.14 -2.87 17.96
C ALA A 6 -9.34 -4.15 18.80
N ASP A 7 -10.33 -4.97 18.43
CA ASP A 7 -10.54 -6.30 19.02
C ASP A 7 -9.96 -7.46 18.18
N ARG A 8 -10.09 -8.68 18.72
CA ARG A 8 -9.65 -9.94 18.08
C ARG A 8 -10.39 -10.26 16.77
N LYS A 9 -11.47 -9.55 16.46
CA LYS A 9 -12.27 -9.69 15.24
C LYS A 9 -11.97 -8.59 14.22
N GLY A 10 -10.98 -7.73 14.48
CA GLY A 10 -10.59 -6.64 13.59
C GLY A 10 -11.53 -5.43 13.62
N ARG A 11 -12.41 -5.32 14.63
CA ARG A 11 -13.30 -4.17 14.79
C ARG A 11 -12.54 -3.02 15.46
N ILE A 12 -12.59 -1.83 14.86
CA ILE A 12 -12.01 -0.61 15.42
C ILE A 12 -13.10 0.12 16.21
N TYR A 13 -12.80 0.49 17.46
CA TYR A 13 -13.70 1.29 18.29
C TYR A 13 -13.26 2.75 18.22
N LEU A 14 -14.15 3.61 17.73
CA LEU A 14 -13.99 5.06 17.80
C LEU A 14 -14.66 5.53 19.10
N GLY A 15 -13.87 6.09 20.02
CA GLY A 15 -14.42 6.68 21.24
C GLY A 15 -15.03 8.06 20.99
N GLU A 16 -15.60 8.66 22.04
CA GLU A 16 -16.23 9.99 21.99
C GLU A 16 -15.26 11.09 21.51
N GLU A 17 -13.95 10.89 21.64
CA GLU A 17 -12.91 11.82 21.17
C GLU A 17 -12.93 12.07 19.65
N PHE A 18 -13.64 11.24 18.89
CA PHE A 18 -13.84 11.38 17.45
C PHE A 18 -15.20 11.98 17.07
N SER A 19 -16.08 12.27 18.04
CA SER A 19 -17.41 12.83 17.79
C SER A 19 -17.31 14.20 17.12
N GLY A 20 -18.07 14.38 16.03
CA GLY A 20 -18.07 15.62 15.24
C GLY A 20 -16.81 15.87 14.39
N LYS A 21 -15.81 14.97 14.45
CA LYS A 21 -14.59 15.09 13.66
C LYS A 21 -14.72 14.43 12.29
N LYS A 22 -13.99 14.97 11.32
CA LYS A 22 -13.84 14.36 9.99
C LYS A 22 -12.72 13.32 10.06
N LEU A 23 -13.04 12.10 9.65
CA LEU A 23 -12.10 10.99 9.60
C LEU A 23 -11.88 10.56 8.15
N TYR A 24 -10.63 10.27 7.83
CA TYR A 24 -10.20 9.74 6.54
C TYR A 24 -9.78 8.30 6.73
N VAL A 25 -10.37 7.43 5.92
CA VAL A 25 -10.09 6.00 5.93
C VAL A 25 -9.30 5.66 4.68
N ILE A 26 -8.08 5.15 4.85
CA ILE A 26 -7.18 4.78 3.77
C ILE A 26 -7.04 3.25 3.75
N ARG A 27 -7.17 2.65 2.56
CA ARG A 27 -6.86 1.23 2.36
C ARG A 27 -5.49 1.10 1.72
N ALA A 28 -4.54 0.53 2.45
CA ALA A 28 -3.17 0.31 1.99
C ALA A 28 -2.65 -1.04 2.51
N PHE A 29 -1.88 -1.75 1.68
CA PHE A 29 -1.19 -3.01 2.05
C PHE A 29 -2.11 -4.06 2.71
N GLY A 30 -3.34 -4.21 2.20
CA GLY A 30 -4.33 -5.13 2.76
C GLY A 30 -4.94 -4.71 4.11
N SER A 31 -4.58 -3.54 4.62
CA SER A 31 -5.02 -2.99 5.91
C SER A 31 -5.83 -1.69 5.74
N LEU A 32 -6.55 -1.32 6.80
CA LEU A 32 -7.27 -0.06 6.91
C LEU A 32 -6.57 0.85 7.92
N PHE A 33 -6.30 2.08 7.50
CA PHE A 33 -5.72 3.14 8.32
C PHE A 33 -6.75 4.25 8.49
N VAL A 34 -6.79 4.86 9.68
CA VAL A 34 -7.72 5.93 10.00
C VAL A 34 -6.93 7.13 10.54
N THR A 35 -7.20 8.31 10.01
CA THR A 35 -6.56 9.57 10.42
C THR A 35 -7.56 10.73 10.42
N GLU A 36 -7.33 11.73 11.27
CA GLU A 36 -8.07 13.01 11.26
C GLU A 36 -7.44 14.04 10.28
N ASP A 37 -6.23 13.75 9.79
CA ASP A 37 -5.42 14.65 8.97
C ASP A 37 -5.59 14.35 7.47
N GLU A 38 -6.24 15.26 6.75
CA GLU A 38 -6.53 15.13 5.31
C GLU A 38 -5.28 15.04 4.45
N ASP A 39 -4.27 15.85 4.77
CA ASP A 39 -3.06 15.94 3.96
C ASP A 39 -2.22 14.67 4.12
N LYS A 40 -2.14 14.13 5.35
CA LYS A 40 -1.56 12.80 5.57
C LYS A 40 -2.33 11.71 4.82
N ALA A 41 -3.67 11.76 4.81
CA ALA A 41 -4.47 10.77 4.10
C ALA A 41 -4.16 10.76 2.60
N LYS A 42 -4.12 11.95 1.98
CA LYS A 42 -3.77 12.12 0.56
C LYS A 42 -2.34 11.68 0.27
N GLU A 43 -1.41 12.00 1.15
CA GLU A 43 0.00 11.64 0.96
C GLU A 43 0.22 10.13 1.03
N ILE A 44 -0.42 9.44 1.98
CA ILE A 44 -0.39 7.97 2.06
C ILE A 44 -1.01 7.36 0.79
N GLU A 45 -2.15 7.89 0.35
CA GLU A 45 -2.85 7.41 -0.85
C GLU A 45 -1.97 7.54 -2.11
N LYS A 46 -1.20 8.63 -2.23
CA LYS A 46 -0.28 8.86 -3.33
C LYS A 46 0.95 7.94 -3.27
N ARG A 47 1.53 7.76 -2.09
CA ARG A 47 2.78 7.02 -1.91
C ARG A 47 2.64 5.50 -1.85
N LYS A 48 1.44 4.98 -1.55
CA LYS A 48 1.26 3.52 -1.35
C LYS A 48 1.64 2.69 -2.57
N GLU A 49 1.42 3.21 -3.78
CA GLU A 49 1.74 2.50 -5.02
C GLU A 49 3.24 2.50 -5.30
N GLU A 50 3.90 3.65 -5.16
CA GLU A 50 5.37 3.75 -5.28
C GLU A 50 6.07 2.88 -4.24
N PHE A 51 5.60 2.90 -3.00
CA PHE A 51 6.15 2.06 -1.94
C PHE A 51 6.06 0.57 -2.30
N LEU A 52 4.88 0.09 -2.73
CA LEU A 52 4.71 -1.30 -3.16
C LEU A 52 5.62 -1.65 -4.34
N LYS A 53 5.74 -0.76 -5.33
CA LYS A 53 6.58 -0.99 -6.49
C LYS A 53 8.04 -1.17 -6.09
N ASN A 54 8.56 -0.27 -5.26
CA ASN A 54 9.95 -0.30 -4.80
C ASN A 54 10.25 -1.55 -3.96
N GLU A 55 9.37 -1.89 -3.01
CA GLU A 55 9.53 -3.08 -2.16
C GLU A 55 9.47 -4.38 -2.99
N ILE A 56 8.60 -4.46 -3.99
CA ILE A 56 8.55 -5.61 -4.90
C ILE A 56 9.83 -5.70 -5.73
N GLU A 57 10.35 -4.59 -6.25
CA GLU A 57 11.61 -4.59 -7.00
C GLU A 57 12.80 -5.01 -6.13
N GLU A 58 12.87 -4.55 -4.87
CA GLU A 58 13.88 -4.99 -3.92
C GLU A 58 13.75 -6.48 -3.58
N LEU A 59 12.53 -6.98 -3.41
CA LEU A 59 12.27 -8.40 -3.18
C LEU A 59 12.72 -9.26 -4.36
N LEU A 60 12.39 -8.87 -5.59
CA LEU A 60 12.83 -9.58 -6.80
C LEU A 60 14.35 -9.61 -6.87
N LYS A 61 15.01 -8.48 -6.60
CA LYS A 61 16.47 -8.40 -6.57
C LYS A 61 17.08 -9.32 -5.51
N LEU A 62 16.50 -9.39 -4.31
CA LEU A 62 16.95 -10.29 -3.26
C LEU A 62 16.82 -11.77 -3.66
N LEU A 63 15.74 -12.13 -4.35
CA LEU A 63 15.49 -13.49 -4.83
C LEU A 63 16.30 -13.85 -6.08
N GLY A 64 17.01 -12.88 -6.68
CA GLY A 64 17.71 -13.07 -7.95
C GLY A 64 16.75 -13.21 -9.15
N GLU A 65 15.51 -12.76 -8.99
CA GLU A 65 14.48 -12.77 -10.02
C GLU A 65 14.59 -11.53 -10.92
N PRO A 66 14.23 -11.62 -12.21
CA PRO A 66 14.26 -10.48 -13.12
C PRO A 66 13.19 -9.45 -12.75
N SER A 67 13.53 -8.18 -12.91
CA SER A 67 12.60 -7.06 -12.77
C SER A 67 11.51 -7.09 -13.86
N PRO A 68 10.35 -6.45 -13.62
CA PRO A 68 9.30 -6.34 -14.63
C PRO A 68 9.80 -5.72 -15.95
N GLU A 69 10.70 -4.76 -15.88
CA GLU A 69 11.31 -4.08 -17.03
C GLU A 69 12.21 -5.00 -17.84
N GLU A 70 13.04 -5.82 -17.17
CA GLU A 70 13.87 -6.84 -17.83
C GLU A 70 13.00 -7.87 -18.56
N VAL A 71 11.92 -8.33 -17.93
CA VAL A 71 10.96 -9.25 -18.56
C VAL A 71 10.32 -8.61 -19.79
N LYS A 72 9.86 -7.35 -19.70
CA LYS A 72 9.28 -6.62 -20.84
C LYS A 72 10.25 -6.52 -22.01
N GLU A 73 11.51 -6.22 -21.74
CA GLU A 73 12.54 -6.08 -22.79
C GLU A 73 12.84 -7.41 -23.48
N VAL A 74 12.94 -8.51 -22.73
CA VAL A 74 13.12 -9.86 -23.30
C VAL A 74 11.93 -10.23 -24.18
N VAL A 75 10.69 -10.00 -23.71
CA VAL A 75 9.47 -10.28 -24.50
C VAL A 75 9.43 -9.42 -25.77
N ARG A 76 9.77 -8.14 -25.68
CA ARG A 76 9.82 -7.22 -26.84
C ARG A 76 10.81 -7.71 -27.89
N ARG A 77 12.04 -8.06 -27.49
CA ARG A 77 13.08 -8.60 -28.39
C ARG A 77 12.66 -9.92 -29.01
N SER A 78 12.02 -10.81 -28.24
CA SER A 78 11.52 -12.09 -28.76
C SER A 78 10.44 -11.91 -29.83
N ARG A 79 9.59 -10.88 -29.71
CA ARG A 79 8.56 -10.58 -30.73
C ARG A 79 9.18 -9.99 -32.00
N GLN A 80 10.19 -9.13 -31.87
CA GLN A 80 10.88 -8.54 -33.03
C GLN A 80 11.64 -9.59 -33.87
N ARG A 81 12.17 -10.65 -33.24
CA ARG A 81 12.84 -11.75 -33.98
C ARG A 81 11.89 -12.70 -34.71
N ARG A 82 10.58 -12.62 -34.46
CA ARG A 82 9.55 -13.46 -35.08
C ARG A 82 8.92 -12.80 -36.32
N LEU A 83 9.20 -11.52 -36.56
CA LEU A 83 8.80 -10.75 -37.74
C LEU A 83 9.96 -10.73 -38.73
#